data_AF-C2EQS3-F1
#
_entry.id   AF-C2EQS3-F1
#
_cell.length_a   1.000
_cell.length_b   1.000
_cell.length_c   1.000
_cell.angle_alpha   90.00
_cell.angle_beta   90.00
_cell.angle_gamma   90.00
#
_symmetry.space_group_name_H-M   'P 1'
#
loop_
_entity.id
_entity.type
_entity.pdbx_description
1 polymer ?
#
loop_
_entity_poly.entity_id
_entity_poly.type
_entity_poly.pdbx_seq_one_letter_code
_entity_poly.pdbx_strand_id
1 'polypeptide(L)'
;MNSISYAPNNNTPPDELELTSSFSNLDYQKENVNLACLKDFSDLVLNEKILHPFDALKHLDHLYLNFIANSEHELAEVLIFDQDKKQDAFNYLLELTKNYLHKNGVNENPELIYNNWIFLISLSLPLISKAIPFKRDILDAQLRSFLENSLR
;
A
#
# COMPACT_ATOMS: atom_id res chain seq x y z
N MET A 1 62.22 3.33 33.19
CA MET A 1 61.06 2.77 33.93
C MET A 1 59.80 3.31 33.29
N ASN A 2 58.94 2.38 32.85
CA ASN A 2 57.63 2.61 32.24
C ASN A 2 56.67 3.35 33.18
N SER A 3 55.71 4.07 32.60
CA SER A 3 54.31 4.03 33.03
C SER A 3 53.42 4.53 31.89
N ILE A 4 52.99 3.60 31.05
CA ILE A 4 51.82 3.76 30.17
C ILE A 4 50.60 3.65 31.08
N SER A 5 49.75 4.67 31.11
CA SER A 5 48.51 4.63 31.86
C SER A 5 47.43 3.95 31.00
N TYR A 6 46.95 2.80 31.45
CA TYR A 6 45.78 2.10 30.93
C TYR A 6 44.63 2.21 31.93
N ALA A 7 43.43 2.59 31.47
CA ALA A 7 42.12 2.04 31.88
C ALA A 7 40.97 2.86 31.26
N PRO A 8 39.75 2.29 31.10
CA PRO A 8 39.39 0.91 30.76
C PRO A 8 38.47 0.83 29.52
N ASN A 9 38.46 -0.34 28.89
CA ASN A 9 37.47 -0.76 27.91
C ASN A 9 36.19 -1.16 28.66
N ASN A 10 35.03 -0.61 28.30
CA ASN A 10 33.72 -1.17 28.64
C ASN A 10 32.78 -1.01 27.45
N ASN A 11 32.54 -2.15 26.80
CA ASN A 11 31.45 -2.40 25.88
C ASN A 11 30.10 -2.12 26.56
N THR A 12 29.28 -1.22 26.00
CA THR A 12 27.82 -1.20 26.15
C THR A 12 27.27 -0.48 24.90
N PRO A 13 26.25 -1.05 24.22
CA PRO A 13 25.87 -0.66 22.85
C PRO A 13 25.30 0.77 22.79
N PRO A 14 25.28 1.41 21.61
CA PRO A 14 24.46 2.61 21.43
C PRO A 14 22.99 2.17 21.45
N ASP A 15 22.42 2.08 22.65
CA ASP A 15 20.97 2.21 22.84
C ASP A 15 20.60 3.67 22.53
N GLU A 16 19.45 3.86 21.89
CA GLU A 16 18.96 5.10 21.27
C GLU A 16 19.39 5.32 19.81
N LEU A 17 19.15 4.31 18.96
CA LEU A 17 18.62 4.62 17.62
C LEU A 17 17.18 5.11 17.81
N GLU A 18 17.04 6.44 17.74
CA GLU A 18 15.79 7.17 17.67
C GLU A 18 14.76 6.47 16.76
N LEU A 19 13.79 5.79 17.39
CA LEU A 19 12.60 5.22 16.78
C LEU A 19 11.56 6.32 16.44
N THR A 20 12.03 7.45 15.93
CA THR A 20 11.18 8.59 15.55
C THR A 20 11.02 8.74 14.04
N SER A 21 11.77 7.96 13.24
CA SER A 21 11.57 7.89 11.80
C SER A 21 10.46 6.87 11.46
N SER A 22 9.21 7.32 11.33
CA SER A 22 8.28 6.71 10.36
C SER A 22 6.92 7.41 10.23
N PHE A 23 6.52 8.29 11.14
CA PHE A 23 5.24 9.02 10.97
C PHE A 23 5.33 10.18 9.96
N SER A 24 6.52 10.74 9.75
CA SER A 24 6.73 11.93 8.93
C SER A 24 6.72 11.69 7.41
N ASN A 25 6.79 10.43 6.95
CA ASN A 25 6.83 10.14 5.51
C ASN A 25 5.44 10.08 4.85
N LEU A 26 4.36 9.83 5.60
CA LEU A 26 3.00 9.85 5.04
C LEU A 26 2.54 11.28 4.70
N ASP A 27 2.93 12.28 5.50
CA ASP A 27 2.61 13.67 5.23
C ASP A 27 3.40 14.23 4.03
N TYR A 28 4.63 13.74 3.80
CA TYR A 28 5.41 14.10 2.61
C TYR A 28 4.86 13.49 1.30
N GLN A 29 4.23 12.31 1.36
CA GLN A 29 3.57 11.72 0.19
C GLN A 29 2.15 12.27 -0.07
N LYS A 30 1.56 12.96 0.91
CA LYS A 30 0.24 13.59 0.81
C LYS A 30 0.20 14.74 -0.20
N GLU A 31 1.31 15.45 -0.40
CA GLU A 31 1.39 16.59 -1.32
C GLU A 31 1.48 16.18 -2.81
N ASN A 32 1.87 14.95 -3.12
CA ASN A 32 2.07 14.52 -4.51
C ASN A 32 0.90 13.73 -5.12
N VAL A 33 -0.06 13.26 -4.33
CA VAL A 33 -1.19 12.45 -4.85
C VAL A 33 -2.52 13.03 -4.39
N ASN A 34 -3.04 14.03 -5.11
CA ASN A 34 -4.34 14.61 -4.81
C ASN A 34 -5.46 13.76 -5.42
N LEU A 35 -5.75 12.61 -4.79
CA LEU A 35 -6.88 11.73 -5.07
C LEU A 35 -7.72 11.63 -3.79
N ALA A 36 -8.88 12.28 -3.76
CA ALA A 36 -9.76 12.29 -2.59
C ALA A 36 -10.10 10.88 -2.11
N CYS A 37 -10.32 9.94 -3.04
CA CYS A 37 -10.61 8.54 -2.75
C CYS A 37 -9.48 7.79 -2.02
N LEU A 38 -8.20 8.10 -2.31
CA LEU A 38 -7.06 7.50 -1.57
C LEU A 38 -7.02 7.99 -0.13
N LYS A 39 -7.33 9.27 0.09
CA LYS A 39 -7.39 9.86 1.42
C LYS A 39 -8.53 9.23 2.23
N ASP A 40 -9.70 9.09 1.64
CA ASP A 40 -10.86 8.47 2.29
C ASP A 40 -10.57 7.00 2.67
N PHE A 41 -9.92 6.25 1.77
CA PHE A 41 -9.48 4.89 2.07
C PHE A 41 -8.43 4.84 3.19
N SER A 42 -7.45 5.74 3.16
CA SER A 42 -6.41 5.85 4.19
C SER A 42 -7.01 6.16 5.56
N ASP A 43 -7.94 7.12 5.64
CA ASP A 43 -8.63 7.48 6.87
C ASP A 43 -9.45 6.30 7.41
N LEU A 44 -10.09 5.51 6.54
CA LEU A 44 -10.79 4.28 6.93
C LEU A 44 -9.83 3.23 7.52
N VAL A 45 -8.71 2.95 6.85
CA VAL A 45 -7.72 1.96 7.29
C VAL A 45 -7.06 2.36 8.62
N LEU A 46 -6.75 3.64 8.80
CA LEU A 46 -6.04 4.13 9.99
C LEU A 46 -6.93 4.21 11.24
N ASN A 47 -8.24 4.45 11.05
CA ASN A 47 -9.21 4.57 12.14
C ASN A 47 -9.85 3.24 12.55
N GLU A 48 -9.62 2.15 11.81
CA GLU A 48 -10.20 0.86 12.18
C GLU A 48 -9.62 0.31 13.49
N LYS A 49 -10.52 -0.18 14.34
CA LYS A 49 -10.20 -0.75 15.66
C LYS A 49 -10.34 -2.26 15.59
N ILE A 50 -9.23 -2.96 15.73
CA ILE A 50 -9.21 -4.39 15.44
C ILE A 50 -9.14 -5.20 16.73
N LEU A 51 -10.00 -6.23 16.82
CA LEU A 51 -10.05 -7.20 17.90
C LEU A 51 -9.31 -8.48 17.48
N HIS A 52 -8.34 -8.91 18.29
CA HIS A 52 -7.48 -10.06 18.01
C HIS A 52 -8.09 -11.41 18.41
N PRO A 53 -7.65 -12.53 17.78
CA PRO A 53 -6.65 -12.63 16.70
C PRO A 53 -7.24 -12.48 15.30
N PHE A 54 -6.51 -11.84 14.38
CA PHE A 54 -6.90 -11.69 12.98
C PHE A 54 -5.67 -11.60 12.06
N ASP A 55 -5.87 -11.87 10.76
CA ASP A 55 -4.85 -11.75 9.72
C ASP A 55 -4.88 -10.32 9.13
N ALA A 56 -3.83 -9.53 9.38
CA ALA A 56 -3.82 -8.12 9.05
C ALA A 56 -3.89 -7.84 7.55
N LEU A 57 -3.20 -8.64 6.73
CA LEU A 57 -3.22 -8.46 5.29
C LEU A 57 -4.62 -8.78 4.74
N LYS A 58 -5.20 -9.92 5.16
CA LYS A 58 -6.57 -10.27 4.77
C LYS A 58 -7.61 -9.25 5.25
N HIS A 59 -7.39 -8.62 6.40
CA HIS A 59 -8.29 -7.56 6.86
C HIS A 59 -8.20 -6.34 5.94
N LEU A 60 -6.98 -5.92 5.58
CA LEU A 60 -6.78 -4.83 4.64
C LEU A 60 -7.43 -5.12 3.27
N ASP A 61 -7.32 -6.37 2.79
CA ASP A 61 -7.98 -6.82 1.56
C ASP A 61 -9.50 -6.60 1.62
N HIS A 62 -10.13 -7.00 2.73
CA HIS A 62 -11.57 -6.79 2.94
C HIS A 62 -11.93 -5.31 3.00
N LEU A 63 -11.14 -4.49 3.70
CA LEU A 63 -11.37 -3.04 3.75
C LEU A 63 -11.32 -2.43 2.35
N TYR A 64 -10.34 -2.80 1.54
CA TYR A 64 -10.23 -2.34 0.15
C TYR A 64 -11.42 -2.78 -0.69
N LEU A 65 -11.76 -4.07 -0.70
CA LEU A 65 -12.86 -4.61 -1.49
C LEU A 65 -14.21 -3.99 -1.09
N ASN A 66 -14.44 -3.78 0.20
CA ASN A 66 -15.63 -3.09 0.69
C ASN A 66 -15.64 -1.61 0.29
N PHE A 67 -14.48 -0.94 0.36
CA PHE A 67 -14.35 0.45 -0.04
C PHE A 67 -14.70 0.65 -1.52
N ILE A 68 -14.14 -0.16 -2.42
CA ILE A 68 -14.43 -0.04 -3.86
C ILE A 68 -15.85 -0.47 -4.24
N ALA A 69 -16.51 -1.29 -3.41
CA ALA A 69 -17.91 -1.69 -3.62
C ALA A 69 -18.89 -0.59 -3.18
N ASN A 70 -18.52 0.21 -2.17
CA ASN A 70 -19.39 1.23 -1.57
C ASN A 70 -19.14 2.64 -2.09
N SER A 71 -17.90 2.97 -2.50
CA SER A 71 -17.44 4.34 -2.81
C SER A 71 -17.16 4.55 -4.31
N GLU A 72 -18.13 4.19 -5.16
CA GLU A 72 -18.18 4.51 -6.61
C GLU A 72 -16.98 4.12 -7.48
N HIS A 73 -16.21 3.08 -7.14
CA HIS A 73 -15.14 2.51 -7.98
C HIS A 73 -13.97 3.44 -8.34
N GLU A 74 -14.00 4.73 -7.96
CA GLU A 74 -13.05 5.77 -8.40
C GLU A 74 -11.58 5.39 -8.13
N LEU A 75 -11.28 4.87 -6.94
CA LEU A 75 -9.92 4.41 -6.62
C LEU A 75 -9.47 3.28 -7.56
N ALA A 76 -10.37 2.34 -7.84
CA ALA A 76 -10.07 1.23 -8.71
C ALA A 76 -9.97 1.67 -10.18
N GLU A 77 -10.75 2.67 -10.60
CA GLU A 77 -10.66 3.28 -11.92
C GLU A 77 -9.31 3.94 -12.14
N VAL A 78 -8.82 4.69 -11.15
CA VAL A 78 -7.48 5.29 -11.19
C VAL A 78 -6.41 4.21 -11.33
N LEU A 79 -6.47 3.16 -10.51
CA LEU A 79 -5.47 2.08 -10.51
C LEU A 79 -5.43 1.27 -11.81
N ILE A 80 -6.55 1.19 -12.52
CA ILE A 80 -6.68 0.39 -13.75
C ILE A 80 -6.49 1.23 -15.02
N PHE A 81 -7.10 2.42 -15.09
CA PHE A 81 -7.24 3.19 -16.33
C PHE A 81 -6.41 4.48 -16.38
N ASP A 82 -6.11 5.12 -15.25
CA ASP A 82 -5.38 6.40 -15.22
C ASP A 82 -3.87 6.16 -15.22
N GLN A 83 -3.26 6.15 -16.40
CA GLN A 83 -1.82 5.88 -16.58
C GLN A 83 -0.91 6.87 -15.85
N ASP A 84 -1.35 8.13 -15.71
CA ASP A 84 -0.53 9.19 -15.12
C ASP A 84 -0.48 9.06 -13.60
N LYS A 85 -1.60 8.67 -12.98
CA LYS A 85 -1.72 8.59 -11.51
C LYS A 85 -1.58 7.19 -10.94
N LYS A 86 -1.66 6.16 -11.78
CA LYS A 86 -1.63 4.75 -11.35
C LYS A 86 -0.42 4.44 -10.48
N GLN A 87 0.78 4.83 -10.92
CA GLN A 87 2.01 4.48 -10.21
C GLN A 87 2.05 5.14 -8.83
N ASP A 88 1.66 6.40 -8.74
CA ASP A 88 1.64 7.15 -7.49
C ASP A 88 0.58 6.60 -6.52
N ALA A 89 -0.62 6.30 -7.03
CA ALA A 89 -1.67 5.66 -6.25
C ALA A 89 -1.23 4.27 -5.74
N PHE A 90 -0.58 3.47 -6.58
CA PHE A 90 -0.09 2.16 -6.22
C PHE A 90 1.02 2.25 -5.15
N ASN A 91 1.98 3.16 -5.31
CA ASN A 91 3.02 3.40 -4.32
C ASN A 91 2.45 3.84 -2.98
N TYR A 92 1.44 4.70 -2.99
CA TYR A 92 0.75 5.12 -1.77
C TYR A 92 0.08 3.94 -1.06
N LEU A 93 -0.57 3.04 -1.80
CA LEU A 93 -1.19 1.82 -1.23
C LEU A 93 -0.15 0.88 -0.61
N LEU A 94 1.03 0.74 -1.24
CA LEU A 94 2.14 -0.03 -0.67
C LEU A 94 2.59 0.56 0.67
N GLU A 95 2.81 1.88 0.74
CA GLU A 95 3.21 2.56 1.96
C GLU A 95 2.13 2.47 3.05
N LEU A 96 0.87 2.70 2.70
CA LEU A 96 -0.26 2.51 3.62
C LEU A 96 -0.29 1.09 4.19
N THR A 97 -0.05 0.09 3.35
CA THR A 97 -0.03 -1.32 3.76
C THR A 97 1.10 -1.61 4.73
N LYS A 98 2.32 -1.16 4.45
CA LYS A 98 3.46 -1.33 5.35
C LYS A 98 3.16 -0.74 6.73
N ASN A 99 2.69 0.52 6.75
CA ASN A 99 2.34 1.21 7.99
C ASN A 99 1.26 0.46 8.78
N TYR A 100 0.25 -0.04 8.08
CA TYR A 100 -0.82 -0.80 8.69
C TYR A 100 -0.35 -2.15 9.25
N LEU A 101 0.48 -2.90 8.52
CA LEU A 101 1.04 -4.18 8.98
C LEU A 101 1.98 -3.97 10.18
N HIS A 102 2.83 -2.93 10.12
CA HIS A 102 3.73 -2.56 11.20
C HIS A 102 2.97 -2.23 12.50
N LYS A 103 1.91 -1.40 12.41
CA LYS A 103 1.03 -1.07 13.54
C LYS A 103 0.40 -2.30 14.20
N ASN A 104 0.19 -3.37 13.42
CA ASN A 104 -0.40 -4.62 13.88
C ASN A 104 0.62 -5.72 14.18
N GLY A 105 1.92 -5.40 14.23
CA GLY A 105 2.98 -6.33 14.61
C GLY A 105 3.22 -7.46 13.62
N VAL A 106 2.84 -7.28 12.34
CA VAL A 106 3.03 -8.28 11.28
C VAL A 106 4.33 -8.00 10.53
N ASN A 107 5.13 -9.03 10.30
CA ASN A 107 6.38 -8.90 9.56
C ASN A 107 6.10 -8.60 8.08
N GLU A 108 6.81 -7.62 7.53
CA GLU A 108 6.64 -7.15 6.16
C GLU A 108 7.32 -8.11 5.18
N ASN A 109 6.56 -8.66 4.23
CA ASN A 109 7.11 -9.31 3.04
C ASN A 109 6.75 -8.45 1.82
N PRO A 110 7.69 -7.64 1.30
CA PRO A 110 7.42 -6.70 0.21
C PRO A 110 6.91 -7.37 -1.07
N GLU A 111 7.42 -8.55 -1.41
CA GLU A 111 6.99 -9.29 -2.60
C GLU A 111 5.55 -9.78 -2.45
N LEU A 112 5.20 -10.31 -1.27
CA LEU A 112 3.83 -10.73 -0.96
C LEU A 112 2.86 -9.53 -1.03
N ILE A 113 3.23 -8.40 -0.42
CA ILE A 113 2.39 -7.19 -0.42
C ILE A 113 2.17 -6.68 -1.85
N TYR A 114 3.24 -6.62 -2.65
CA TYR A 114 3.15 -6.19 -4.04
C TYR A 114 2.23 -7.10 -4.86
N ASN A 115 2.45 -8.41 -4.82
CA ASN A 115 1.66 -9.39 -5.54
C ASN A 115 0.19 -9.38 -5.09
N ASN A 116 -0.06 -9.17 -3.80
CA ASN A 116 -1.41 -9.04 -3.26
C ASN A 116 -2.15 -7.85 -3.85
N TRP A 117 -1.52 -6.68 -3.97
CA TRP A 117 -2.15 -5.51 -4.59
C TRP A 117 -2.42 -5.69 -6.08
N ILE A 118 -1.49 -6.30 -6.83
CA ILE A 118 -1.73 -6.64 -8.23
C ILE A 118 -2.95 -7.55 -8.37
N PHE A 119 -3.09 -8.54 -7.49
CA PHE A 119 -4.24 -9.42 -7.46
C PHE A 119 -5.53 -8.68 -7.12
N LEU A 120 -5.55 -7.84 -6.09
CA LEU A 120 -6.72 -7.06 -5.69
C LEU A 120 -7.20 -6.08 -6.77
N ILE A 121 -6.27 -5.43 -7.47
CA ILE A 121 -6.58 -4.55 -8.61
C ILE A 121 -7.13 -5.36 -9.79
N SER A 122 -6.60 -6.56 -10.02
CA SER A 122 -7.14 -7.44 -11.06
C SER A 122 -8.56 -7.91 -10.71
N LEU A 123 -8.83 -8.17 -9.43
CA LEU A 123 -10.17 -8.54 -8.92
C LEU A 123 -11.17 -7.38 -8.95
N SER A 124 -10.72 -6.12 -8.93
CA SER A 124 -11.62 -4.99 -9.03
C SER A 124 -12.12 -4.76 -10.47
N LEU A 125 -11.39 -5.21 -11.50
CA LEU A 125 -11.75 -5.01 -12.91
C LEU A 125 -13.20 -5.43 -13.25
N PRO A 126 -13.69 -6.62 -12.84
CA PRO A 126 -15.09 -7.02 -13.10
C PRO A 126 -16.13 -6.21 -12.32
N LEU A 127 -15.76 -5.61 -11.18
CA LEU A 127 -16.66 -4.77 -10.39
C LEU A 127 -16.87 -3.44 -11.10
N ILE A 128 -15.79 -2.82 -11.56
CA ILE A 128 -15.86 -1.58 -12.33
C ILE A 128 -16.54 -1.82 -13.68
N SER A 129 -16.25 -2.95 -14.34
CA SER A 129 -16.80 -3.27 -15.66
C SER A 129 -18.31 -3.43 -15.72
N LYS A 130 -18.95 -3.71 -14.57
CA LYS A 130 -20.41 -3.77 -14.44
C LYS A 130 -21.04 -2.41 -14.10
N ALA A 131 -20.27 -1.52 -13.48
CA ALA A 131 -20.76 -0.23 -13.00
C ALA A 131 -20.68 0.89 -14.05
N ILE A 132 -19.66 0.84 -14.92
CA ILE A 132 -19.58 1.72 -16.08
C ILE A 132 -20.21 0.98 -17.27
N PRO A 133 -21.08 1.60 -18.08
CA PRO A 133 -21.55 0.99 -19.33
C PRO A 133 -20.37 0.95 -20.33
N PHE A 134 -19.55 -0.10 -20.25
CA PHE A 134 -18.40 -0.26 -21.11
C PHE A 134 -18.84 -0.62 -22.54
N LYS A 135 -18.43 0.20 -23.52
CA LYS A 135 -18.35 -0.25 -24.91
C LYS A 135 -17.29 -1.34 -24.97
N ARG A 136 -17.75 -2.58 -25.16
CA ARG A 136 -16.97 -3.83 -25.22
C ARG A 136 -15.66 -3.71 -26.01
N ASP A 137 -15.71 -2.89 -27.05
CA ASP A 137 -14.62 -2.61 -27.99
C ASP A 137 -13.38 -1.97 -27.33
N ILE A 138 -13.56 -1.16 -26.27
CA ILE A 138 -12.45 -0.50 -25.54
C ILE A 138 -11.76 -1.50 -24.60
N LEU A 139 -12.55 -2.35 -23.93
CA LEU A 139 -12.04 -3.40 -23.05
C LEU A 139 -11.23 -4.41 -23.85
N ASP A 140 -11.74 -4.86 -25.00
CA ASP A 140 -11.05 -5.82 -25.85
C ASP A 140 -9.71 -5.27 -26.37
N ALA A 141 -9.62 -3.96 -26.65
CA ALA A 141 -8.39 -3.31 -27.05
C ALA A 141 -7.36 -3.24 -25.90
N GLN A 142 -7.81 -2.88 -24.70
CA GLN A 142 -6.94 -2.78 -23.51
C GLN A 142 -6.48 -4.15 -23.02
N LEU A 143 -7.36 -5.16 -23.05
CA LEU A 143 -7.01 -6.53 -22.65
C LEU A 143 -5.98 -7.14 -23.60
N ARG A 144 -6.11 -6.90 -24.91
CA ARG A 144 -5.12 -7.31 -25.91
C ARG A 144 -3.78 -6.63 -25.66
N SER A 145 -3.77 -5.32 -25.45
CA SER A 145 -2.55 -4.56 -25.15
C SER A 145 -1.86 -5.06 -23.88
N PHE A 146 -2.62 -5.37 -22.84
CA PHE A 146 -2.09 -5.93 -21.59
C PHE A 146 -1.48 -7.32 -21.81
N LEU A 147 -2.18 -8.23 -22.50
CA LEU A 147 -1.69 -9.58 -22.78
C LEU A 147 -0.45 -9.59 -23.68
N GLU A 148 -0.38 -8.70 -24.68
CA GLU A 148 0.77 -8.59 -25.57
C GLU A 148 2.02 -8.06 -24.85
N ASN A 149 1.85 -7.15 -23.89
CA ASN A 149 2.95 -6.59 -23.11
C ASN A 149 3.40 -7.50 -21.96
N SER A 150 2.56 -8.43 -21.52
CA SER A 150 2.88 -9.38 -20.43
C SER A 150 3.61 -10.64 -20.89
N LEU A 151 3.73 -10.84 -22.21
CA LEU A 151 4.38 -12.00 -22.85
C LEU A 151 5.78 -11.70 -23.43
N ARG A 152 6.32 -10.50 -23.14
CA ARG A 152 7.70 -10.12 -23.44
C ARG A 152 8.53 -10.10 -22.17
#